data_AF-A0A535FRC1-F1
#
_entry.id   AF-A0A535FRC1-F1
#
_cell.length_a   1.000
_cell.length_b   1.000
_cell.length_c   1.000
_cell.angle_alpha   90.00
_cell.angle_beta   90.00
_cell.angle_gamma   90.00
#
_symmetry.space_group_name_H-M   'P 1'
#
loop_
_entity.id
_entity.type
_entity.pdbx_description
1 polymer ?
#
loop_
_entity_poly.entity_id
_entity_poly.type
_entity_poly.pdbx_seq_one_letter_code
_entity_poly.pdbx_strand_id
1 'polypeptide(L)'
;MFITVCHLTLHDFLFYASREMGRLYETEKYLHNYGLTYALGLVKSPFSNVAQVPRYQEDLSVLNQQGVYVTPAHPLHYSFAFNTFKMANVNYYNFTPQISTNQAVFGRAKEL
;
A
#
# COMPACT_ATOMS: atom_id res chain seq x y z
N MET A 1 0.88 20.36 -24.63
CA MET A 1 0.55 19.57 -23.44
C MET A 1 0.47 18.11 -23.87
N PHE A 2 1.31 17.24 -23.32
CA PHE A 2 1.32 15.82 -23.63
C PHE A 2 0.72 15.04 -22.46
N ILE A 3 -0.20 14.13 -22.74
CA ILE A 3 -0.80 13.24 -21.76
C ILE A 3 -0.46 11.82 -22.17
N THR A 4 0.17 11.07 -21.27
CA THR A 4 0.43 9.64 -21.45
C THR A 4 -0.51 8.86 -20.54
N VAL A 5 -1.26 7.94 -21.12
CA VAL A 5 -2.14 7.03 -20.38
C VAL A 5 -1.45 5.68 -20.27
N CYS A 6 -1.37 5.16 -19.05
CA CYS A 6 -0.78 3.86 -18.76
C CYS A 6 -1.81 2.94 -18.11
N HIS A 7 -1.83 1.68 -18.50
CA HIS A 7 -2.58 0.63 -17.83
C HIS A 7 -1.63 -0.20 -16.99
N LEU A 8 -1.95 -0.34 -15.70
CA LEU A 8 -1.15 -1.09 -14.74
C LEU A 8 -1.84 -2.41 -14.43
N THR A 9 -1.09 -3.51 -14.44
CA THR A 9 -1.55 -4.80 -13.97
C THR A 9 -0.89 -5.08 -12.64
N LEU A 10 -1.70 -5.26 -11.59
CA LEU A 10 -1.21 -5.67 -10.28
C LEU A 10 -0.97 -7.18 -10.30
N HIS A 11 0.26 -7.59 -9.96
CA HIS A 11 0.63 -9.01 -9.88
C HIS A 11 0.25 -9.65 -8.54
N ASP A 12 0.02 -8.84 -7.51
CA ASP A 12 -0.40 -9.27 -6.18
C ASP A 12 -1.23 -8.16 -5.52
N PHE A 13 -1.77 -8.45 -4.34
CA PHE A 13 -2.46 -7.47 -3.50
C PHE A 13 -1.52 -6.38 -3.01
N LEU A 14 -2.08 -5.20 -2.75
CA LEU A 14 -1.31 -4.03 -2.33
C LEU A 14 -1.10 -3.95 -0.81
N PHE A 15 -1.88 -4.71 -0.04
CA PHE A 15 -1.74 -4.89 1.40
C PHE A 15 -1.73 -3.59 2.24
N TYR A 16 -2.26 -2.47 1.72
CA TYR A 16 -2.49 -1.26 2.51
C TYR A 16 -3.99 -1.05 2.74
N ALA A 17 -4.36 -0.50 3.89
CA ALA A 17 -5.75 -0.19 4.16
C ALA A 17 -6.13 1.16 3.52
N SER A 18 -7.01 1.11 2.50
CA SER A 18 -7.72 2.30 2.00
C SER A 18 -8.79 2.75 2.99
N ARG A 19 -9.45 1.78 3.64
CA ARG A 19 -10.47 2.02 4.67
C ARG A 19 -10.31 1.00 5.79
N GLU A 20 -10.57 1.45 7.01
CA GLU A 20 -10.57 0.60 8.19
C GLU A 20 -11.92 0.67 8.89
N MET A 21 -12.54 -0.49 9.13
CA MET A 21 -13.78 -0.61 9.88
C MET A 21 -13.66 -1.73 10.91
N GLY A 22 -13.21 -1.38 12.11
CA GLY A 22 -12.98 -2.33 13.20
C GLY A 22 -11.85 -3.32 12.88
N ARG A 23 -12.20 -4.57 12.53
CA ARG A 23 -11.24 -5.63 12.15
C ARG A 23 -11.24 -5.93 10.65
N LEU A 24 -12.03 -5.18 9.89
CA LEU A 24 -12.06 -5.25 8.43
C LEU A 24 -11.16 -4.14 7.88
N TYR A 25 -10.15 -4.55 7.12
CA TYR A 25 -9.28 -3.69 6.35
C TYR A 25 -9.73 -3.80 4.90
N GLU A 26 -10.14 -2.72 4.27
CA GLU A 26 -10.45 -2.70 2.84
C GLU A 26 -9.26 -2.10 2.10
N THR A 27 -8.72 -2.85 1.16
CA THR A 27 -7.68 -2.40 0.22
C THR A 27 -8.37 -2.14 -1.12
N GLU A 28 -8.43 -0.88 -1.53
CA GLU A 28 -8.90 -0.53 -2.86
C GLU A 28 -7.71 -0.36 -3.81
N LYS A 29 -7.86 -0.79 -5.06
CA LYS A 29 -6.87 -0.60 -6.15
C LYS A 29 -6.71 0.85 -6.63
N TYR A 30 -6.89 1.83 -5.74
CA TYR A 30 -6.56 3.23 -5.99
C TYR A 30 -5.12 3.51 -5.58
N LEU A 31 -4.25 3.72 -6.56
CA LEU A 31 -2.85 4.03 -6.29
C LEU A 31 -2.66 5.54 -6.19
N HIS A 32 -2.19 6.00 -5.04
CA HIS A 32 -1.87 7.41 -4.82
C HIS A 32 -0.74 7.86 -5.74
N ASN A 33 -0.76 9.13 -6.13
CA ASN A 33 0.22 9.71 -7.05
C ASN A 33 1.66 9.50 -6.57
N TYR A 34 1.96 9.72 -5.28
CA TYR A 34 3.32 9.54 -4.77
C TYR A 34 3.79 8.09 -4.91
N GLY A 35 2.97 7.13 -4.51
CA GLY A 35 3.30 5.70 -4.64
C GLY A 35 3.59 5.30 -6.09
N LEU A 36 2.79 5.81 -7.03
CA LEU A 36 3.04 5.61 -8.47
C LEU A 36 4.33 6.26 -8.93
N THR A 37 4.61 7.50 -8.51
CA THR A 37 5.82 8.20 -8.88
C THR A 37 7.08 7.42 -8.47
N TYR A 38 7.09 6.84 -7.27
CA TYR A 38 8.17 5.96 -6.83
C TYR A 38 8.20 4.63 -7.60
N ALA A 39 7.05 3.97 -7.76
CA ALA A 39 6.95 2.67 -8.42
C ALA A 39 7.39 2.71 -9.90
N LEU A 40 7.13 3.83 -10.59
CA LEU A 40 7.54 4.06 -11.97
C LEU A 40 9.01 4.51 -12.09
N GLY A 41 9.72 4.70 -10.98
CA GLY A 41 11.12 5.15 -10.98
C GLY A 41 11.31 6.59 -11.47
N LEU A 42 10.25 7.41 -11.43
CA LEU A 42 10.29 8.81 -11.87
C LEU A 42 11.05 9.70 -10.87
N VAL A 43 11.19 9.24 -9.64
CA VAL A 43 12.00 9.86 -8.60
C VAL A 43 12.88 8.81 -7.94
N LYS A 44 14.03 9.25 -7.42
CA LYS A 44 14.97 8.37 -6.71
C LYS A 44 14.83 8.61 -5.21
N SER A 45 14.54 7.55 -4.47
CA SER A 45 14.62 7.54 -3.01
C SER A 45 15.80 6.66 -2.58
N PRO A 46 16.49 6.98 -1.46
CA PRO A 46 17.51 6.08 -0.92
C PRO A 46 16.89 4.72 -0.56
N PHE A 47 17.68 3.65 -0.70
CA PHE A 47 17.26 2.29 -0.36
C PHE A 47 16.77 2.17 1.11
N SER A 48 17.37 2.94 2.01
CA SER A 48 17.01 2.95 3.43
C SER A 48 16.74 4.38 3.90
N ASN A 49 15.61 4.56 4.58
CA ASN A 49 15.30 5.78 5.32
C ASN A 49 15.29 5.49 6.82
N VAL A 50 16.45 5.65 7.46
CA VAL A 50 16.67 5.30 8.88
C VAL A 50 15.79 6.14 9.80
N ALA A 51 15.57 7.41 9.46
CA ALA A 51 14.74 8.30 10.26
C ALA A 51 13.23 7.98 10.13
N GLN A 52 12.84 7.19 9.13
CA GLN A 52 11.44 6.90 8.78
C GLN A 52 10.58 8.18 8.58
N VAL A 53 11.22 9.29 8.19
CA VAL A 53 10.55 10.57 7.94
C VAL A 53 10.30 10.73 6.43
N PRO A 54 9.08 11.07 5.99
CA PRO A 54 8.82 11.30 4.57
C PRO A 54 9.67 12.42 3.97
N ARG A 55 10.22 12.20 2.76
CA ARG A 55 11.09 13.13 2.01
C ARG A 55 10.48 13.59 0.69
N TYR A 56 9.15 13.68 0.64
CA TYR A 56 8.42 13.95 -0.60
C TYR A 56 8.84 15.26 -1.25
N GLN A 57 9.12 16.30 -0.45
CA GLN A 57 9.48 17.61 -0.99
C GLN A 57 10.81 17.56 -1.74
N GLU A 58 11.81 16.87 -1.20
CA GLU A 58 13.10 16.69 -1.83
C GLU A 58 13.01 15.74 -3.02
N ASP A 59 12.40 14.56 -2.83
CA ASP A 59 12.37 13.49 -3.83
C ASP A 59 11.56 13.92 -5.08
N LEU A 60 10.44 14.65 -4.91
CA LEU A 60 9.59 15.12 -6.01
C LEU A 60 10.10 16.41 -6.67
N SER A 61 11.07 17.13 -6.08
CA SER A 61 11.53 18.43 -6.59
C SER A 61 12.04 18.36 -8.02
N VAL A 62 12.78 17.29 -8.37
CA VAL A 62 13.32 17.06 -9.71
C VAL A 62 12.20 16.91 -10.73
N LEU A 63 11.17 16.13 -10.40
CA LEU A 63 10.02 15.91 -11.28
C LEU A 63 9.18 17.18 -11.47
N ASN A 64 9.02 17.95 -10.39
CA ASN A 64 8.31 19.22 -10.42
C ASN A 64 9.04 20.26 -11.31
N GLN A 65 10.38 20.30 -11.26
CA GLN A 65 11.18 21.17 -12.12
C GLN A 65 11.07 20.80 -13.61
N GLN A 66 10.82 19.52 -13.91
CA GLN A 66 10.54 19.03 -15.27
C GLN A 66 9.10 19.33 -15.73
N GLY A 67 8.24 19.86 -14.85
CA GLY A 67 6.83 20.12 -15.17
C GLY A 67 6.01 18.84 -15.35
N VAL A 68 6.44 17.71 -14.79
CA VAL A 68 5.75 16.43 -14.89
C VAL A 68 4.91 16.20 -13.64
N TYR A 69 3.66 15.80 -13.83
CA TYR A 69 2.75 15.46 -12.73
C TYR A 69 2.12 14.09 -12.98
N VAL A 70 2.17 13.23 -11.96
CA VAL A 70 1.52 11.93 -11.98
C VAL A 70 0.15 12.08 -11.31
N THR A 71 -0.91 11.73 -12.03
CA THR A 71 -2.26 11.68 -11.47
C THR A 71 -2.47 10.35 -10.73
N PRO A 72 -3.27 10.32 -9.65
CA PRO A 72 -3.66 9.05 -9.01
C PRO A 72 -4.29 8.08 -10.02
N ALA A 73 -4.00 6.78 -9.86
CA ALA A 73 -4.62 5.76 -10.69
C ALA A 73 -5.92 5.26 -10.06
N HIS A 74 -6.86 4.86 -10.91
CA HIS A 74 -8.12 4.24 -10.52
C HIS A 74 -8.25 2.86 -11.19
N PRO A 75 -8.98 1.93 -10.57
CA PRO A 75 -9.23 0.63 -11.17
C PRO A 75 -10.10 0.74 -12.42
N LEU A 76 -9.71 0.03 -13.48
CA LEU A 76 -10.53 -0.12 -14.69
C LEU A 76 -11.56 -1.26 -14.55
N HIS A 77 -11.21 -2.26 -13.74
CA HIS A 77 -12.04 -3.42 -13.43
C HIS A 77 -12.09 -3.62 -11.92
N TYR A 78 -13.28 -3.92 -11.42
CA TYR A 78 -13.54 -4.12 -10.00
C TYR A 78 -13.79 -5.61 -9.75
N SER A 79 -13.07 -6.21 -8.79
CA SER A 79 -13.20 -7.63 -8.46
C SER A 79 -12.76 -7.84 -7.02
N PHE A 80 -13.63 -8.39 -6.18
CA PHE A 80 -13.32 -8.48 -4.76
C PHE A 80 -12.85 -9.85 -4.30
N ALA A 81 -11.90 -9.88 -3.37
CA ALA A 81 -11.45 -11.06 -2.66
C ALA A 81 -11.45 -10.80 -1.15
N PHE A 82 -11.93 -11.76 -0.37
CA PHE A 82 -11.86 -11.71 1.09
C PHE A 82 -10.77 -12.65 1.58
N ASN A 83 -9.75 -12.09 2.21
CA ASN A 83 -8.67 -12.83 2.84
C ASN A 83 -8.79 -12.70 4.36
N THR A 84 -8.68 -13.80 5.08
CA THR A 84 -8.56 -13.76 6.55
C THR A 84 -7.11 -14.03 6.91
N PHE A 85 -6.49 -13.10 7.62
CA PHE A 85 -5.12 -13.25 8.10
C PHE A 85 -5.10 -13.34 9.62
N LYS A 86 -4.17 -14.12 10.14
CA LYS A 86 -3.91 -14.24 11.58
C LYS A 86 -2.57 -13.61 11.88
N MET A 87 -2.46 -12.99 13.06
CA MET A 87 -1.18 -12.49 13.53
C MET A 87 -0.19 -13.66 13.59
N ALA A 88 0.94 -13.50 12.91
CA ALA A 88 1.96 -14.54 12.88
C ALA A 88 2.49 -14.78 14.30
N ASN A 89 2.57 -16.05 14.71
CA ASN A 89 3.19 -16.46 15.95
C ASN A 89 4.48 -17.21 15.60
N VAL A 90 5.62 -16.70 16.08
CA VAL A 90 6.96 -17.25 15.78
C VAL A 90 7.26 -18.49 16.64
N ASN A 91 6.40 -18.81 17.61
CA ASN A 91 6.60 -19.97 18.49
C ASN A 91 6.40 -21.28 17.70
N TYR A 92 7.49 -22.02 17.51
CA TYR A 92 7.52 -23.33 16.85
C TYR A 92 6.72 -24.42 17.58
N TYR A 93 6.44 -24.24 18.87
CA TYR A 93 5.67 -25.17 19.68
C TYR A 93 4.24 -24.64 19.86
N ASN A 94 3.25 -25.45 19.46
CA ASN A 94 1.82 -25.17 19.43
C ASN A 94 1.18 -25.02 20.83
N PHE A 95 1.75 -24.20 21.71
CA PHE A 95 1.05 -23.73 22.89
C PHE A 95 0.45 -22.36 22.56
N THR A 96 -0.87 -22.32 22.37
CA THR A 96 -1.60 -21.06 22.28
C THR A 96 -2.08 -20.71 23.69
N PRO A 97 -1.35 -19.87 24.46
CA PRO A 97 -1.85 -19.41 25.75
C PRO A 97 -3.15 -18.63 25.52
N GLN A 98 -4.08 -18.72 26.46
CA GLN A 98 -5.27 -17.89 26.42
C GLN A 98 -4.85 -16.42 26.54
N ILE A 99 -4.98 -15.69 25.44
CA ILE A 99 -4.60 -14.28 25.37
C ILE A 99 -5.62 -13.50 26.22
N SER A 100 -5.17 -13.00 27.37
CA SER A 100 -5.98 -12.16 28.29
C SER A 100 -6.02 -10.69 27.89
N THR A 101 -5.30 -10.31 26.83
CA THR A 101 -5.21 -8.95 26.33
C THR A 101 -6.23 -8.71 25.21
N ASN A 102 -6.74 -7.48 25.11
CA ASN A 102 -7.66 -7.06 24.04
C ASN A 102 -6.92 -6.78 22.72
N GLN A 103 -6.01 -7.68 22.32
CA GLN A 103 -5.25 -7.57 21.07
C GLN A 103 -5.99 -8.29 19.94
N ALA A 104 -6.01 -7.70 18.76
CA ALA A 104 -6.60 -8.32 17.58
C ALA A 104 -5.71 -9.49 17.11
N VAL A 105 -6.22 -10.72 17.26
CA VAL A 105 -5.49 -11.96 16.90
C VAL A 105 -5.65 -12.29 15.40
N PHE A 106 -6.70 -11.78 14.76
CA PHE A 106 -6.98 -11.97 13.35
C PHE A 106 -7.66 -10.73 12.76
N GLY A 107 -7.46 -10.53 11.46
CA GLY A 107 -8.09 -9.49 10.66
C GLY A 107 -8.67 -10.09 9.38
N ARG A 108 -9.54 -9.31 8.73
CA ARG A 108 -10.01 -9.63 7.38
C ARG A 108 -9.59 -8.50 6.45
N ALA A 109 -8.96 -8.86 5.33
CA ALA A 109 -8.68 -7.95 4.24
C ALA A 109 -9.71 -8.19 3.14
N LYS A 110 -10.41 -7.14 2.73
CA LYS A 110 -11.22 -7.14 1.51
C LYS A 110 -10.48 -6.36 0.45
N GLU A 111 -9.98 -7.08 -0.53
CA GLU A 111 -9.28 -6.53 -1.69
C GLU A 111 -10.33 -6.28 -2.77
N LEU A 112 -10.45 -5.06 -3.31
CA LEU A 112 -11.44 -4.65 -4.33
C LEU A 112 -10.82 -4.45 -5.71
#